data_AF-A0A1Y1MDQ3-F1
#
_entry.id   AF-A0A1Y1MDQ3-F1
#
_cell.length_a   1.000
_cell.length_b   1.000
_cell.length_c   1.000
_cell.angle_alpha   90.00
_cell.angle_beta   90.00
_cell.angle_gamma   90.00
#
_symmetry.space_group_name_H-M   'P 1'
#
loop_
_entity.id
_entity.type
_entity.pdbx_description
1 polymer ?
#
loop_
_entity_poly.entity_id
_entity_poly.type
_entity_poly.pdbx_seq_one_letter_code
_entity_poly.pdbx_strand_id
1 'polypeptide(L)'
;NVSAAITNDGGLYRCIASSKVGSVDHAARINIYGLPFVRSMEKQAIVAGGTLIVHCPVAGYPIDTIVWERDGRVLPINRKQKVFPNGTLIIENVERASDQASYTCVAKNSQGYSARGSLEVQVMV
;
A
#
# COMPACT_ATOMS: atom_id res chain seq x y z
N ASN A 1 -11.06 17.54 9.36
CA ASN A 1 -11.45 18.75 8.60
C ASN A 1 -10.25 19.14 7.76
N VAL A 2 -10.31 18.99 6.43
CA VAL A 2 -9.21 19.38 5.52
C VAL A 2 -9.52 20.80 5.06
N SER A 3 -9.11 21.80 5.85
CA SER A 3 -9.38 23.22 5.57
C SER A 3 -8.35 23.85 4.63
N ALA A 4 -7.15 23.28 4.57
CA ALA A 4 -6.09 23.61 3.62
C ALA A 4 -5.42 22.31 3.19
N ALA A 5 -5.69 21.87 1.96
CA ALA A 5 -5.20 20.60 1.47
C ALA A 5 -3.69 20.69 1.16
N ILE A 6 -2.88 19.90 1.85
CA ILE A 6 -1.44 19.76 1.58
C ILE A 6 -1.17 18.52 0.73
N THR A 7 0.01 18.41 0.11
CA THR A 7 0.37 17.26 -0.75
C THR A 7 0.12 15.91 -0.07
N ASN A 8 0.44 15.83 1.21
CA ASN A 8 0.27 14.65 2.05
C ASN A 8 -1.17 14.44 2.52
N ASP A 9 -2.16 15.19 2.03
CA ASP A 9 -3.58 14.86 2.18
C ASP A 9 -4.07 14.03 0.98
N GLY A 10 -3.33 13.97 -0.12
CA GLY A 10 -3.70 13.13 -1.26
C GLY A 10 -3.80 11.65 -0.87
N GLY A 11 -4.70 10.91 -1.52
CA GLY A 11 -4.86 9.47 -1.26
C GLY A 11 -6.24 8.92 -1.62
N LEU A 12 -6.45 7.66 -1.26
CA LEU A 12 -7.75 6.98 -1.36
C LEU A 12 -8.54 7.23 -0.08
N TYR A 13 -9.63 7.98 -0.20
CA TYR A 13 -10.56 8.23 0.89
C TYR A 13 -11.70 7.24 0.81
N ARG A 14 -12.14 6.74 1.97
CA ARG A 14 -13.28 5.84 2.08
C ARG A 14 -14.28 6.39 3.09
N CYS A 15 -15.53 6.53 2.66
CA CYS A 15 -16.66 6.80 3.53
C CYS A 15 -17.33 5.47 3.88
N ILE A 16 -17.66 5.29 5.16
CA ILE A 16 -18.37 4.12 5.66
C ILE A 16 -19.70 4.60 6.22
N ALA A 17 -20.81 4.17 5.61
CA ALA A 17 -22.16 4.44 6.06
C ALA A 17 -22.68 3.21 6.80
N SER A 18 -22.96 3.37 8.10
CA SER A 18 -23.37 2.28 8.98
C SER A 18 -24.76 2.50 9.56
N SER A 19 -25.52 1.43 9.68
CA SER A 19 -26.86 1.36 10.28
C SER A 19 -26.97 0.14 11.19
N LYS A 20 -28.08 0.02 11.95
CA LYS A 20 -28.32 -1.16 12.81
C LYS A 20 -28.40 -2.50 12.06
N VAL A 21 -28.65 -2.47 10.75
CA VAL A 21 -28.84 -3.66 9.92
C VAL A 21 -27.57 -4.03 9.15
N GLY A 22 -26.62 -3.11 9.02
CA GLY A 22 -25.39 -3.34 8.28
C GLY A 22 -24.68 -2.05 7.90
N SER A 23 -23.56 -2.21 7.18
CA SER A 23 -22.72 -1.11 6.71
C SER A 23 -22.42 -1.26 5.23
N VAL A 24 -22.32 -0.14 4.54
CA VAL A 24 -21.84 -0.03 3.15
C VAL A 24 -20.71 0.98 3.10
N ASP A 25 -19.82 0.86 2.11
CA ASP A 25 -18.72 1.80 1.91
C ASP A 25 -18.65 2.32 0.47
N HIS A 26 -18.05 3.49 0.33
CA HIS A 26 -17.71 4.10 -0.95
C HIS A 26 -16.31 4.71 -0.86
N ALA A 27 -15.50 4.51 -1.90
CA ALA A 27 -14.14 5.02 -1.96
C ALA A 27 -13.93 5.94 -3.15
N ALA A 28 -13.21 7.04 -2.94
CA ALA A 28 -12.85 8.02 -3.96
C ALA A 28 -11.40 8.46 -3.77
N ARG A 29 -10.69 8.70 -4.89
CA ARG A 29 -9.30 9.17 -4.86
C ARG A 29 -9.25 10.69 -4.96
N ILE A 30 -8.49 11.31 -4.06
CA ILE A 30 -8.18 12.75 -4.11
C ILE A 30 -6.71 12.90 -4.52
N ASN A 31 -6.47 13.53 -5.66
CA ASN A 31 -5.12 13.82 -6.15
C ASN A 31 -4.75 15.27 -5.80
N ILE A 32 -3.60 15.46 -5.16
CA ILE A 32 -3.05 16.77 -4.84
C ILE A 32 -1.66 16.85 -5.46
N TYR A 33 -1.41 17.90 -6.24
CA TYR A 33 -0.15 18.09 -6.94
C TYR A 33 1.02 18.23 -5.96
N GLY A 34 2.12 17.53 -6.24
CA GLY A 34 3.34 17.60 -5.45
C GLY A 34 4.24 16.38 -5.64
N LEU A 35 5.35 16.34 -4.91
CA LEU A 35 6.32 15.25 -4.97
C LEU A 35 5.70 13.94 -4.43
N PRO A 36 6.17 12.76 -4.91
CA PRO A 36 5.78 11.49 -4.34
C PRO A 36 6.01 11.45 -2.84
N PHE A 37 5.05 10.91 -2.12
CA PHE A 37 5.14 10.66 -0.69
C PHE A 37 4.50 9.31 -0.38
N VAL A 38 5.13 8.51 0.48
CA VAL A 38 4.57 7.25 0.96
C VAL A 38 4.34 7.39 2.45
N ARG A 39 3.09 7.23 2.90
CA ARG A 39 2.76 7.31 4.33
C ARG A 39 3.35 6.12 5.08
N SER A 40 3.52 6.28 6.39
CA SER A 40 3.87 5.18 7.28
C SER A 40 2.79 4.08 7.19
N MET A 41 3.24 2.83 7.13
CA MET A 41 2.38 1.65 7.13
C MET A 41 2.48 0.97 8.49
N GLU A 42 1.33 0.61 9.04
CA GLU A 42 1.29 -0.18 10.27
C GLU A 42 1.73 -1.62 10.00
N LYS A 43 2.31 -2.25 11.02
CA LYS A 43 2.73 -3.64 10.97
C LYS A 43 1.53 -4.53 10.63
N GLN A 44 1.71 -5.47 9.71
CA GLN A 44 0.68 -6.41 9.31
C GLN A 44 0.95 -7.77 9.93
N ALA A 45 0.03 -8.22 10.79
CA ALA A 45 0.06 -9.56 11.36
C ALA A 45 -0.90 -10.47 10.60
N ILE A 46 -0.40 -11.60 10.08
CA ILE A 46 -1.19 -12.54 9.30
C ILE A 46 -0.91 -13.98 9.75
N VAL A 47 -1.94 -14.82 9.79
CA VAL A 47 -1.80 -16.25 10.12
C VAL A 47 -1.22 -17.00 8.91
N ALA A 48 -0.35 -17.98 9.17
CA ALA A 48 0.21 -18.85 8.14
C ALA A 48 -0.90 -19.51 7.29
N GLY A 49 -0.68 -19.60 5.98
CA GLY A 49 -1.67 -20.06 4.99
C GLY A 49 -2.67 -18.97 4.54
N GLY A 50 -2.71 -17.83 5.22
CA GLY A 50 -3.55 -16.69 4.84
C GLY A 50 -3.13 -16.00 3.55
N THR A 51 -3.95 -15.04 3.09
CA THR A 51 -3.62 -14.16 1.96
C THR A 51 -3.43 -12.72 2.47
N LEU A 52 -2.22 -12.19 2.31
CA LEU A 52 -1.92 -10.79 2.62
C LEU A 52 -2.39 -9.92 1.46
N ILE A 53 -3.15 -8.88 1.74
CA ILE A 53 -3.54 -7.85 0.77
C ILE A 53 -3.18 -6.50 1.39
N VAL A 54 -2.24 -5.78 0.79
CA VAL A 54 -1.80 -4.48 1.28
C VAL A 54 -1.73 -3.47 0.16
N HIS A 55 -2.22 -2.27 0.45
CA HIS A 55 -2.18 -1.14 -0.48
C HIS A 55 -1.09 -0.16 -0.04
N CYS A 56 -0.24 0.26 -0.97
CA CYS A 56 0.75 1.28 -0.68
C CYS A 56 0.10 2.67 -0.53
N PRO A 57 0.21 3.35 0.62
CA PRO A 57 -0.48 4.60 0.88
C PRO A 57 0.29 5.79 0.28
N VAL A 58 0.21 5.94 -1.04
CA VAL A 58 0.88 7.01 -1.79
C VAL A 58 0.09 8.32 -1.78
N ALA A 59 0.81 9.44 -1.68
CA ALA A 59 0.32 10.81 -1.85
C ALA A 59 1.25 11.57 -2.82
N GLY A 60 0.83 12.76 -3.24
CA GLY A 60 1.45 13.49 -4.35
C GLY A 60 0.89 13.09 -5.72
N TYR A 61 1.00 13.99 -6.67
CA TYR A 61 0.53 13.81 -8.04
C TYR A 61 1.35 14.68 -9.00
N PRO A 62 1.73 14.20 -10.20
CA PRO A 62 1.47 12.85 -10.72
C PRO A 62 2.37 11.77 -10.09
N ILE A 63 1.84 10.54 -9.99
CA ILE A 63 2.59 9.32 -9.69
C ILE A 63 2.54 8.44 -10.93
N ASP A 64 3.70 8.06 -11.45
CA ASP A 64 3.83 7.31 -12.69
C ASP A 64 3.93 5.82 -12.41
N THR A 65 4.72 5.44 -11.40
CA THR A 65 4.93 4.04 -11.05
C THR A 65 4.89 3.85 -9.54
N ILE A 66 4.30 2.72 -9.14
CA ILE A 66 4.32 2.22 -7.78
C ILE A 66 4.81 0.78 -7.86
N VAL A 67 5.94 0.50 -7.21
CA VAL A 67 6.55 -0.83 -7.19
C VAL A 67 6.75 -1.29 -5.76
N TRP A 68 6.75 -2.60 -5.56
CA TRP A 68 7.10 -3.22 -4.30
C TRP A 68 8.45 -3.89 -4.41
N GLU A 69 9.27 -3.78 -3.37
CA GLU A 69 10.60 -4.35 -3.27
C GLU A 69 10.70 -5.18 -1.98
N ARG A 70 11.45 -6.28 -2.04
CA ARG A 70 11.88 -7.05 -0.87
C ARG A 70 13.35 -7.40 -1.03
N ASP A 71 14.17 -7.05 -0.04
CA ASP A 71 15.62 -7.30 -0.05
C ASP A 71 16.30 -6.76 -1.33
N GLY A 72 15.89 -5.57 -1.79
CA GLY A 72 16.39 -4.93 -3.00
C GLY A 72 15.91 -5.54 -4.33
N ARG A 73 15.03 -6.55 -4.30
CA ARG A 73 14.43 -7.15 -5.49
C ARG A 73 13.01 -6.66 -5.71
N VAL A 74 12.71 -6.22 -6.93
CA VAL A 74 11.36 -5.80 -7.33
C VAL A 74 10.43 -7.02 -7.37
N LEU A 75 9.27 -6.90 -6.74
CA LEU A 75 8.22 -7.91 -6.72
C LEU A 75 7.37 -7.83 -8.00
N PRO A 76 6.81 -8.96 -8.47
CA PRO A 76 6.82 -10.28 -7.85
C PRO A 76 8.11 -11.08 -8.13
N ILE A 77 8.62 -11.79 -7.11
CA ILE A 77 9.78 -12.70 -7.24
C ILE A 77 9.40 -14.18 -7.22
N ASN A 78 8.12 -14.50 -6.96
CA ASN A 78 7.59 -15.86 -6.97
C ASN A 78 6.09 -15.87 -7.36
N ARG A 79 5.50 -17.05 -7.54
CA ARG A 79 4.10 -17.21 -8.01
C ARG A 79 3.04 -16.82 -6.97
N LYS A 80 3.38 -16.76 -5.68
CA LYS A 80 2.47 -16.37 -4.61
C LYS A 80 2.17 -14.87 -4.61
N GLN A 81 3.07 -14.08 -5.20
CA GLN A 81 3.03 -12.63 -5.17
C GLN A 81 2.38 -12.06 -6.44
N LYS A 82 1.49 -11.09 -6.25
CA LYS A 82 0.87 -10.31 -7.32
C LYS A 82 0.97 -8.83 -6.97
N VAL A 83 1.48 -8.03 -7.89
CA VAL A 83 1.58 -6.57 -7.75
C VAL A 83 0.71 -5.91 -8.80
N PHE A 84 -0.14 -5.00 -8.38
CA PHE A 84 -1.05 -4.26 -9.26
C PHE A 84 -0.55 -2.82 -9.47
N PRO A 85 -0.80 -2.22 -10.65
CA PRO A 85 -0.39 -0.83 -10.95
C PRO A 85 -0.91 0.22 -9.96
N ASN A 86 -2.03 -0.07 -9.28
CA ASN A 86 -2.56 0.81 -8.24
C ASN A 86 -1.74 0.77 -6.93
N GLY A 87 -0.64 0.03 -6.86
CA GLY A 87 0.20 -0.11 -5.68
C GLY A 87 -0.23 -1.19 -4.70
N THR A 88 -1.16 -2.06 -5.09
CA THR A 88 -1.60 -3.19 -4.25
C THR A 88 -0.66 -4.37 -4.41
N LEU A 89 -0.18 -4.91 -3.28
CA LEU A 89 0.56 -6.17 -3.19
C LEU A 89 -0.35 -7.23 -2.58
N ILE A 90 -0.44 -8.38 -3.24
CA ILE A 90 -1.09 -9.58 -2.73
C ILE A 90 -0.05 -10.69 -2.59
N ILE A 91 -0.04 -11.37 -1.45
CA ILE A 91 0.77 -12.58 -1.21
C ILE A 91 -0.17 -13.70 -0.73
N GLU A 92 -0.33 -14.73 -1.56
CA GLU A 92 -1.19 -15.89 -1.26
C GLU A 92 -0.41 -16.97 -0.51
N ASN A 93 -1.11 -17.76 0.33
CA ASN A 93 -0.51 -18.86 1.10
C ASN A 93 0.79 -18.46 1.84
N VAL A 94 0.66 -17.44 2.70
CA VAL A 94 1.78 -16.82 3.41
C VAL A 94 2.43 -17.80 4.37
N GLU A 95 3.76 -17.89 4.33
CA GLU A 95 4.55 -18.77 5.21
C GLU A 95 5.59 -17.97 6.00
N ARG A 96 5.77 -18.32 7.28
CA ARG A 96 6.71 -17.62 8.17
C ARG A 96 8.15 -17.66 7.66
N ALA A 97 8.57 -18.76 7.07
CA ALA A 97 9.95 -18.95 6.60
C ALA A 97 10.28 -18.13 5.34
N SER A 98 9.30 -17.86 4.46
CA SER A 98 9.54 -17.23 3.17
C SER A 98 9.01 -15.81 3.04
N ASP A 99 7.99 -15.43 3.82
CA ASP A 99 7.21 -14.22 3.60
C ASP A 99 7.22 -13.25 4.78
N GLN A 100 7.67 -13.66 5.97
CA GLN A 100 7.91 -12.75 7.10
C GLN A 100 9.14 -11.88 6.80
N ALA A 101 8.91 -10.60 6.49
CA ALA A 101 9.98 -9.68 6.09
C ALA A 101 9.53 -8.21 6.21
N SER A 102 10.45 -7.30 5.93
CA SER A 102 10.16 -5.88 5.65
C SER A 102 10.04 -5.68 4.14
N TYR A 103 8.86 -5.26 3.69
CA TYR A 103 8.53 -4.97 2.30
C TYR A 103 8.59 -3.46 2.09
N THR A 104 9.18 -3.01 0.98
CA THR A 104 9.27 -1.58 0.66
C THR A 104 8.39 -1.24 -0.52
N CYS A 105 7.48 -0.30 -0.36
CA CYS A 105 6.82 0.33 -1.50
C CYS A 105 7.65 1.53 -1.96
N VAL A 106 7.84 1.66 -3.27
CA VAL A 106 8.52 2.77 -3.92
C VAL A 106 7.57 3.43 -4.92
N ALA A 107 7.31 4.72 -4.73
CA ALA A 107 6.50 5.54 -5.64
C ALA A 107 7.41 6.52 -6.39
N LYS A 108 7.25 6.65 -7.70
CA LYS A 108 8.05 7.53 -8.56
C LYS A 108 7.17 8.37 -9.48
N ASN A 109 7.59 9.60 -9.77
CA ASN A 109 6.95 10.46 -10.78
C ASN A 109 7.77 10.58 -12.07
N SER A 110 7.18 11.19 -13.09
CA SER A 110 7.78 11.41 -14.42
C SER A 110 9.09 12.17 -14.40
N GLN A 111 9.30 13.01 -13.39
CA GLN A 111 10.50 13.84 -13.22
C GLN A 111 11.63 13.12 -12.51
N GLY A 112 11.42 11.87 -12.05
CA GLY A 112 12.44 11.07 -11.41
C GLY A 112 12.49 11.15 -9.88
N TYR A 113 11.66 12.00 -9.27
CA TYR A 113 11.52 12.02 -7.80
C TYR A 113 10.88 10.72 -7.32
N SER A 114 11.33 10.24 -6.15
CA SER A 114 10.81 9.02 -5.57
C SER A 114 10.65 9.12 -4.05
N ALA A 115 9.71 8.35 -3.53
CA ALA A 115 9.50 8.16 -2.09
C ALA A 115 9.38 6.67 -1.78
N ARG A 116 9.77 6.31 -0.55
CA ARG A 116 9.78 4.94 -0.06
C ARG A 116 9.01 4.82 1.25
N GLY A 117 8.30 3.73 1.44
CA GLY A 117 7.68 3.37 2.71
C GLY A 117 7.85 1.88 3.00
N SER A 118 8.17 1.55 4.24
CA SER A 118 8.39 0.17 4.67
C SER A 118 7.17 -0.39 5.40
N LEU A 119 6.88 -1.65 5.12
CA LEU A 119 5.83 -2.45 5.73
C LEU A 119 6.48 -3.65 6.41
N GLU A 120 6.29 -3.78 7.72
CA GLU A 120 6.68 -4.99 8.45
C GLU A 120 5.54 -6.01 8.40
N VAL A 121 5.83 -7.21 7.89
CA VAL A 121 4.89 -8.34 7.87
C VAL A 121 5.34 -9.36 8.92
N GLN A 122 4.45 -9.70 9.84
CA GLN A 122 4.65 -10.71 10.88
C GLN A 122 3.72 -11.91 10.63
N VAL A 123 4.27 -13.11 10.55
CA VAL A 123 3.47 -14.32 10.29
C VAL A 123 3.27 -15.09 11.59
N MET A 124 2.01 -15.19 12.03
CA MET A 124 1.58 -15.93 13.21
C MET A 124 1.36 -17.41 12.82
N VAL A 125 1.83 -18.31 13.68
CA VAL A 125 1.71 -19.76 13.56
C VAL A 125 0.93 -20.31 14.74
#